data_AF-A0A1G1C0Y4-F1
#
_entry.id   AF-A0A1G1C0Y4-F1
#
_cell.length_a   1.000
_cell.length_b   1.000
_cell.length_c   1.000
_cell.angle_alpha   90.00
_cell.angle_beta   90.00
_cell.angle_gamma   90.00
#
_symmetry.space_group_name_H-M   'P 1'
#
loop_
_entity.id
_entity.type
_entity.pdbx_description
1 polymer ?
#
loop_
_entity_poly.entity_id
_entity_poly.type
_entity_poly.pdbx_seq_one_letter_code
_entity_poly.pdbx_strand_id
1 'polypeptide(L)'
;MRISLPPGQGATVNVFLGTAKDMDGVRAALQTCRRPDFVSRSSDALKSWWDRHLAHFSCGIPDAEAQRQINIWNPCQAQRNFLFSRNISYYSTGTFRGVGFRDTAQDVLAQTPLDNPSAQQKLRELFGQQYQDGHTNHYYFPTEGWDPLKRLHSDNHIWPILGVWNSVMEAGSAEFLEEKVPFFDGGQGTVYDHLFRAVAFAQAHLGANGFPLMLTSDWNDMLYKVCRQGRGSRSTHVCRRTGKRRG
;
A
#
# COMPACT_ATOMS: atom_id res chain seq x y z
N MET A 1 12.68 34.15 -20.12
CA MET A 1 13.20 33.60 -21.40
C MET A 1 12.44 34.26 -22.54
N ARG A 2 13.11 34.83 -23.54
CA ARG A 2 12.45 35.44 -24.72
C ARG A 2 12.90 34.64 -25.95
N ILE A 3 11.97 34.05 -26.68
CA ILE A 3 12.21 33.25 -27.89
C ILE A 3 11.53 33.96 -29.06
N SER A 4 12.23 34.14 -30.18
CA SER A 4 11.68 34.65 -31.43
C SER A 4 11.68 33.53 -32.47
N LEU A 5 10.54 33.29 -33.13
CA LEU A 5 10.37 32.21 -34.10
C LEU A 5 9.93 32.78 -35.46
N PRO A 6 10.61 32.42 -36.57
CA PRO A 6 10.14 32.72 -37.92
C PRO A 6 8.83 31.98 -38.26
N PRO A 7 8.09 32.42 -39.30
CA PRO A 7 6.93 31.69 -39.82
C PRO A 7 7.27 30.23 -40.13
N GLY A 8 6.46 29.30 -39.62
CA GLY A 8 6.62 27.86 -39.85
C GLY A 8 7.67 27.16 -38.97
N GLN A 9 8.34 27.85 -38.05
CA GLN A 9 9.29 27.24 -37.13
C GLN A 9 8.72 27.04 -35.72
N GLY A 10 9.20 25.98 -35.04
CA GLY A 10 8.91 25.68 -33.64
C GLY A 10 10.17 25.63 -32.79
N ALA A 11 10.04 25.89 -31.49
CA ALA A 11 11.08 25.65 -30.51
C ALA A 11 10.59 24.68 -29.43
N THR A 12 11.50 23.87 -28.90
CA THR A 12 11.23 22.98 -27.75
C THR A 12 11.93 23.53 -26.52
N VAL A 13 11.17 23.66 -25.42
CA VAL A 13 11.70 24.05 -24.11
C VAL A 13 11.43 22.90 -23.14
N ASN A 14 12.50 22.32 -22.59
CA ASN A 14 12.40 21.25 -21.61
C ASN A 14 12.54 21.82 -20.21
N VAL A 15 11.55 21.58 -19.35
CA VAL A 15 11.55 21.99 -17.95
C VAL A 15 11.64 20.73 -17.09
N PHE A 16 12.59 20.72 -16.16
CA PHE A 16 12.82 19.59 -15.26
C PHE A 16 12.50 20.00 -13.83
N LEU A 17 11.67 19.22 -13.15
CA LEU A 17 11.35 19.36 -11.73
C LEU A 17 11.83 18.11 -10.99
N GLY A 18 12.53 18.29 -9.88
CA GLY A 18 13.05 17.19 -9.09
C GLY A 18 13.55 17.64 -7.73
N THR A 19 13.95 16.68 -6.92
CA THR A 19 14.57 16.89 -5.61
C THR A 19 15.81 15.99 -5.50
N ALA A 20 16.80 16.42 -4.73
CA ALA A 20 17.99 15.65 -4.40
C ALA A 20 18.36 15.93 -2.94
N LYS A 21 19.21 15.06 -2.35
CA LYS A 21 19.65 15.19 -0.95
C LYS A 21 20.43 16.49 -0.70
N ASP A 22 21.16 16.96 -1.70
CA ASP A 22 22.02 18.12 -1.64
C ASP A 22 22.20 18.76 -3.04
N MET A 23 22.93 19.88 -3.08
CA MET A 23 23.20 20.62 -4.30
C MET A 23 24.10 19.88 -5.29
N ASP A 24 24.95 18.96 -4.84
CA ASP A 24 25.78 18.15 -5.74
C ASP A 24 24.92 17.12 -6.48
N GLY A 25 23.96 16.50 -5.79
CA GLY A 25 22.92 15.68 -6.40
C GLY A 25 22.08 16.45 -7.41
N VAL A 26 21.72 17.71 -7.11
CA VAL A 26 21.03 18.58 -8.09
C VAL A 26 21.89 18.82 -9.32
N ARG A 27 23.19 19.13 -9.16
CA ARG A 27 24.10 19.36 -10.28
C ARG A 27 24.26 18.10 -11.14
N ALA A 28 24.43 16.94 -10.52
CA ALA A 28 24.55 15.66 -11.22
C ALA A 28 23.26 15.31 -12.00
N ALA A 29 22.09 15.50 -11.38
CA ALA A 29 20.80 15.31 -12.05
C ALA A 29 20.63 16.27 -13.23
N LEU A 30 20.97 17.55 -13.07
CA LEU A 30 20.92 18.53 -14.15
C LEU A 30 21.86 18.19 -15.31
N GLN A 31 23.09 17.74 -15.02
CA GLN A 31 24.02 17.28 -16.06
C GLN A 31 23.41 16.13 -16.87
N THR A 32 22.75 15.19 -16.19
CA THR A 32 22.05 14.07 -16.83
C THR A 32 20.88 14.54 -17.68
N CYS A 33 20.00 15.38 -17.13
CA CYS A 33 18.82 15.91 -17.82
C CYS A 33 19.17 16.75 -19.05
N ARG A 34 20.35 17.38 -19.05
CA ARG A 34 20.85 18.21 -20.16
C ARG A 34 21.56 17.42 -21.26
N ARG A 35 21.79 16.12 -21.10
CA ARG A 35 22.40 15.31 -22.16
C ARG A 35 21.49 15.32 -23.40
N PRO A 36 22.08 15.29 -24.61
CA PRO A 36 21.31 15.06 -25.82
C PRO A 36 20.41 13.82 -25.66
N ASP A 37 19.19 13.95 -26.18
CA ASP A 37 18.16 12.91 -26.21
C ASP A 37 17.66 12.44 -24.84
N PHE A 38 17.98 13.14 -23.74
CA PHE A 38 17.48 12.74 -22.42
C PHE A 38 15.95 12.66 -22.39
N VAL A 39 15.26 13.64 -22.98
CA VAL A 39 13.79 13.71 -22.95
C VAL A 39 13.16 12.61 -23.80
N SER A 40 13.66 12.36 -25.02
CA SER A 40 13.17 11.28 -25.87
C SER A 40 13.43 9.92 -25.23
N ARG A 41 14.67 9.65 -24.78
CA ARG A 41 14.99 8.39 -24.07
C ARG A 41 14.15 8.17 -22.83
N SER A 42 13.90 9.22 -22.02
CA SER A 42 13.07 9.10 -20.82
C SER A 42 11.61 8.84 -21.15
N SER A 43 11.08 9.47 -22.21
CA SER A 43 9.72 9.22 -22.71
C SER A 43 9.57 7.79 -23.22
N ASP A 44 10.53 7.31 -24.01
CA ASP A 44 10.50 5.96 -24.57
C ASP A 44 10.68 4.89 -23.49
N ALA A 45 11.53 5.14 -22.49
CA ALA A 45 11.68 4.29 -21.32
C ALA A 45 10.37 4.19 -20.52
N LEU A 46 9.67 5.33 -20.33
CA LEU A 46 8.38 5.37 -19.64
C LEU A 46 7.30 4.57 -20.39
N LYS A 47 7.19 4.76 -21.71
CA LYS A 47 6.26 3.98 -22.55
C LYS A 47 6.56 2.50 -22.47
N SER A 48 7.82 2.12 -22.69
CA SER A 48 8.26 0.72 -22.63
C SER A 48 8.00 0.10 -21.26
N TRP A 49 8.13 0.88 -20.18
CA TRP A 49 7.82 0.41 -18.84
C TRP A 49 6.32 0.13 -18.68
N TRP A 50 5.45 1.04 -19.10
CA TRP A 50 4.00 0.83 -19.07
C TRP A 50 3.55 -0.31 -19.97
N ASP A 51 4.12 -0.42 -21.17
CA ASP A 51 3.81 -1.51 -22.10
C ASP A 51 4.13 -2.87 -21.47
N ARG A 52 5.31 -3.00 -20.84
CA ARG A 52 5.67 -4.23 -20.10
C ARG A 52 4.75 -4.48 -18.91
N HIS A 53 4.47 -3.46 -18.12
CA HIS A 53 3.67 -3.60 -16.91
C HIS A 53 2.23 -4.02 -17.24
N LEU A 54 1.61 -3.43 -18.26
CA LEU A 54 0.25 -3.74 -18.70
C LEU A 54 0.18 -5.05 -19.51
N ALA A 55 1.29 -5.56 -20.04
CA ALA A 55 1.31 -6.81 -20.79
C ALA A 55 1.10 -8.06 -19.91
N HIS A 56 1.23 -7.96 -18.58
CA HIS A 56 1.08 -9.08 -17.66
C HIS A 56 -0.36 -9.63 -17.60
N PHE A 57 -1.37 -8.79 -17.86
CA PHE A 57 -2.76 -9.21 -17.89
C PHE A 57 -3.52 -8.49 -19.00
N SER A 58 -4.27 -9.24 -19.80
CA SER A 58 -5.26 -8.65 -20.70
C SER A 58 -6.44 -9.58 -20.89
N CYS A 59 -7.63 -9.02 -21.05
CA CYS A 59 -8.84 -9.76 -21.41
C CYS A 59 -9.52 -9.16 -22.64
N GLY A 60 -10.23 -10.02 -23.39
CA GLY A 60 -11.16 -9.63 -24.45
C GLY A 60 -12.60 -9.76 -23.96
N ILE A 61 -13.39 -8.69 -23.99
CA ILE A 61 -14.81 -8.71 -23.65
C ILE A 61 -15.64 -7.87 -24.65
N PRO A 62 -16.95 -8.12 -24.81
CA PRO A 62 -17.76 -7.42 -25.82
C PRO A 62 -17.86 -5.90 -25.62
N ASP A 63 -17.78 -5.43 -24.38
CA ASP A 63 -17.80 -4.00 -24.05
C ASP A 63 -16.38 -3.42 -24.11
N ALA A 64 -16.12 -2.62 -25.15
CA ALA A 64 -14.80 -2.03 -25.39
C ALA A 64 -14.36 -1.03 -24.30
N GLU A 65 -15.29 -0.35 -23.64
CA GLU A 65 -14.97 0.62 -22.60
C GLU A 65 -14.68 -0.07 -21.27
N ALA A 66 -15.47 -1.09 -20.93
CA ALA A 66 -15.15 -1.96 -19.79
C ALA A 66 -13.81 -2.68 -20.01
N GLN A 67 -13.55 -3.16 -21.23
CA GLN A 67 -12.27 -3.78 -21.59
C GLN A 67 -11.10 -2.80 -21.39
N ARG A 68 -11.26 -1.54 -21.82
CA ARG A 68 -10.26 -0.49 -21.63
C ARG A 68 -10.03 -0.21 -20.14
N GLN A 69 -11.08 -0.18 -19.33
CA GLN A 69 -10.97 0.01 -17.89
C GLN A 69 -10.19 -1.14 -17.24
N ILE A 70 -10.49 -2.39 -17.61
CA ILE A 70 -9.84 -3.58 -17.05
C ILE A 70 -8.37 -3.68 -17.47
N ASN A 71 -8.06 -3.47 -18.76
CA ASN A 71 -6.72 -3.68 -19.29
C ASN A 71 -5.76 -2.49 -19.09
N ILE A 72 -6.29 -1.27 -18.89
CA ILE A 72 -5.46 -0.06 -18.85
C ILE A 72 -5.68 0.72 -17.55
N TRP A 73 -6.89 1.22 -17.33
CA TRP A 73 -7.10 2.23 -16.28
C TRP A 73 -7.07 1.66 -14.85
N ASN A 74 -7.66 0.48 -14.63
CA ASN A 74 -7.62 -0.19 -13.33
C ASN A 74 -6.18 -0.55 -12.91
N PRO A 75 -5.36 -1.22 -13.74
CA PRO A 75 -3.95 -1.46 -13.45
C PRO A 75 -3.17 -0.17 -13.16
N CYS A 76 -3.39 0.89 -13.96
CA CYS A 76 -2.77 2.19 -13.73
C CYS A 76 -3.14 2.76 -12.36
N GLN A 77 -4.41 2.73 -11.98
CA GLN A 77 -4.88 3.21 -10.67
C GLN A 77 -4.32 2.37 -9.52
N ALA A 78 -4.37 1.04 -9.65
CA ALA A 78 -3.83 0.11 -8.66
C ALA A 78 -2.33 0.38 -8.43
N GLN A 79 -1.56 0.53 -9.50
CA GLN A 79 -0.12 0.77 -9.39
C GLN A 79 0.21 2.16 -8.81
N ARG A 80 -0.60 3.19 -9.08
CA ARG A 80 -0.44 4.50 -8.41
C ARG A 80 -0.72 4.41 -6.91
N ASN A 81 -1.79 3.74 -6.51
CA ASN A 81 -2.12 3.54 -5.09
C ASN A 81 -1.06 2.66 -4.40
N PHE A 82 -0.59 1.60 -5.05
CA PHE A 82 0.47 0.74 -4.54
C PHE A 82 1.77 1.51 -4.22
N LEU A 83 2.12 2.51 -5.04
CA LEU A 83 3.32 3.32 -4.84
C LEU A 83 3.13 4.47 -3.85
N PHE A 84 1.97 5.13 -3.86
CA PHE A 84 1.76 6.40 -3.16
C PHE A 84 0.71 6.34 -2.06
N SER A 85 0.16 5.16 -1.80
CA SER A 85 -1.03 4.97 -0.99
C SER A 85 -2.13 5.93 -1.45
N ARG A 86 -2.91 6.49 -0.51
CA ARG A 86 -3.99 7.45 -0.81
C ARG A 86 -3.54 8.91 -0.65
N ASN A 87 -2.24 9.21 -0.75
CA ASN A 87 -1.67 10.50 -0.31
C ASN A 87 -1.29 11.49 -1.41
N ILE A 88 -1.35 11.10 -2.70
CA ILE A 88 -1.06 12.01 -3.82
C ILE A 88 -2.34 12.23 -4.62
N SER A 89 -3.30 12.92 -4.00
CA SER A 89 -4.59 13.29 -4.60
C SER A 89 -5.07 14.62 -4.05
N TYR A 90 -5.79 15.38 -4.90
CA TYR A 90 -6.48 16.60 -4.48
C TYR A 90 -7.69 16.32 -3.57
N TYR A 91 -8.25 15.11 -3.62
CA TYR A 91 -9.46 14.73 -2.89
C TYR A 91 -9.14 13.94 -1.62
N SER A 92 -8.08 13.14 -1.67
CA SER A 92 -7.55 12.41 -0.52
C SER A 92 -6.25 13.06 -0.11
N THR A 93 -6.36 14.15 0.64
CA THR A 93 -5.25 14.66 1.43
C THR A 93 -5.18 13.79 2.68
N GLY A 94 -4.58 12.60 2.57
CA GLY A 94 -4.41 11.73 3.73
C GLY A 94 -3.72 12.44 4.90
N THR A 95 -3.64 11.78 6.05
CA THR A 95 -2.88 12.27 7.20
C THR A 95 -1.37 12.13 6.93
N PHE A 96 -0.80 13.08 6.19
CA PHE A 96 0.61 13.10 5.77
C PHE A 96 1.02 11.85 4.94
N ARG A 97 2.24 11.85 4.40
CA ARG A 97 2.79 10.82 3.46
C ARG A 97 3.08 9.45 4.10
N GLY A 98 2.24 8.98 5.02
CA GLY A 98 2.37 7.64 5.60
C GLY A 98 1.68 6.54 4.80
N VAL A 99 1.71 5.33 5.34
CA VAL A 99 1.27 4.11 4.70
C VAL A 99 0.29 3.42 5.63
N GLY A 100 -0.93 3.19 5.16
CA GLY A 100 -1.96 2.46 5.91
C GLY A 100 -1.76 0.96 5.77
N PHE A 101 -1.76 0.24 6.89
CA PHE A 101 -1.39 -1.18 6.91
C PHE A 101 -2.35 -2.03 6.05
N ARG A 102 -3.65 -1.99 6.36
CA ARG A 102 -4.68 -2.68 5.58
C ARG A 102 -4.65 -2.26 4.13
N ASP A 103 -4.72 -0.95 3.94
CA ASP A 103 -4.85 -0.30 2.64
C ASP A 103 -3.76 -0.79 1.67
N THR A 104 -2.53 -0.89 2.17
CA THR A 104 -1.38 -1.40 1.45
C THR A 104 -1.43 -2.91 1.24
N ALA A 105 -1.90 -3.67 2.24
CA ALA A 105 -2.11 -5.11 2.09
C ALA A 105 -3.17 -5.42 1.00
N GLN A 106 -4.15 -4.54 0.80
CA GLN A 106 -5.09 -4.63 -0.31
C GLN A 106 -4.47 -4.22 -1.65
N ASP A 107 -3.64 -3.17 -1.66
CA ASP A 107 -2.94 -2.73 -2.88
C ASP A 107 -2.00 -3.83 -3.42
N VAL A 108 -1.40 -4.63 -2.52
CA VAL A 108 -0.65 -5.86 -2.88
C VAL A 108 -1.49 -6.82 -3.73
N LEU A 109 -2.76 -7.06 -3.39
CA LEU A 109 -3.62 -7.99 -4.12
C LEU A 109 -3.77 -7.62 -5.60
N ALA A 110 -3.91 -6.33 -5.87
CA ALA A 110 -4.05 -5.81 -7.23
C ALA A 110 -2.72 -5.79 -7.99
N GLN A 111 -1.60 -5.62 -7.27
CA GLN A 111 -0.28 -5.55 -7.87
C GLN A 111 0.34 -6.93 -8.15
N THR A 112 0.01 -7.95 -7.34
CA THR A 112 0.55 -9.31 -7.48
C THR A 112 0.56 -9.84 -8.93
N PRO A 113 -0.57 -9.83 -9.69
CA PRO A 113 -0.58 -10.37 -11.06
C PRO A 113 0.22 -9.52 -12.06
N LEU A 114 0.63 -8.30 -11.70
CA LEU A 114 1.34 -7.37 -12.59
C LEU A 114 2.83 -7.20 -12.22
N ASP A 115 3.18 -7.40 -10.95
CA ASP A 115 4.53 -7.27 -10.41
C ASP A 115 4.62 -7.97 -9.03
N ASN A 116 4.65 -9.29 -9.03
CA ASN A 116 4.76 -10.10 -7.82
C ASN A 116 6.03 -9.80 -6.99
N PRO A 117 7.23 -9.58 -7.58
CA PRO A 117 8.41 -9.19 -6.81
C PRO A 117 8.21 -7.90 -5.99
N SER A 118 7.63 -6.85 -6.59
CA SER A 118 7.28 -5.63 -5.85
C SER A 118 6.23 -5.89 -4.78
N ALA A 119 5.23 -6.74 -5.07
CA ALA A 119 4.20 -7.13 -4.11
C ALA A 119 4.80 -7.83 -2.86
N GLN A 120 5.75 -8.76 -3.05
CA GLN A 120 6.50 -9.39 -1.95
C GLN A 120 7.32 -8.37 -1.16
N GLN A 121 7.96 -7.41 -1.84
CA GLN A 121 8.68 -6.34 -1.15
C GLN A 121 7.76 -5.52 -0.24
N LYS A 122 6.55 -5.21 -0.72
CA LYS A 122 5.55 -4.49 0.07
C LYS A 122 5.03 -5.32 1.25
N LEU A 123 4.87 -6.63 1.07
CA LEU A 123 4.52 -7.56 2.16
C LEU A 123 5.62 -7.59 3.24
N ARG A 124 6.90 -7.61 2.86
CA ARG A 124 8.02 -7.51 3.82
C ARG A 124 7.95 -6.22 4.63
N GLU A 125 7.66 -5.08 3.97
CA GLU A 125 7.47 -3.80 4.66
C GLU A 125 6.33 -3.87 5.69
N LEU A 126 5.20 -4.51 5.33
CA LEU A 126 4.07 -4.72 6.23
C LEU A 126 4.43 -5.63 7.42
N PHE A 127 5.10 -6.75 7.18
CA PHE A 127 5.53 -7.64 8.27
C PHE A 127 6.52 -6.97 9.23
N GLY A 128 7.36 -6.06 8.73
CA GLY A 128 8.18 -5.17 9.56
C GLY A 128 7.39 -4.24 10.49
N GLN A 129 6.08 -4.10 10.30
CA GLN A 129 5.17 -3.34 11.15
C GLN A 129 4.30 -4.23 12.06
N GLN A 130 4.51 -5.55 12.04
CA GLN A 130 3.86 -6.51 12.91
C GLN A 130 4.68 -6.73 14.18
N TYR A 131 4.01 -6.81 15.32
CA TYR A 131 4.59 -7.15 16.61
C TYR A 131 4.64 -8.67 16.80
N GLN A 132 5.49 -9.15 17.69
CA GLN A 132 5.62 -10.58 17.97
C GLN A 132 4.32 -11.24 18.45
N ASP A 133 3.41 -10.52 19.10
CA ASP A 133 2.10 -11.05 19.52
C ASP A 133 1.08 -11.15 18.35
N GLY A 134 1.44 -10.66 17.15
CA GLY A 134 0.66 -10.73 15.93
C GLY A 134 -0.11 -9.46 15.56
N HIS A 135 -0.23 -8.47 16.43
CA HIS A 135 -0.86 -7.19 16.07
C HIS A 135 0.05 -6.32 15.20
N THR A 136 -0.50 -5.24 14.65
CA THR A 136 0.26 -4.37 13.74
C THR A 136 0.02 -2.91 14.05
N ASN A 137 0.98 -2.08 13.64
CA ASN A 137 0.73 -0.65 13.47
C ASN A 137 -0.38 -0.43 12.43
N HIS A 138 -1.26 0.53 12.68
CA HIS A 138 -2.34 0.86 11.74
C HIS A 138 -1.86 1.75 10.60
N TYR A 139 -0.91 2.65 10.89
CA TYR A 139 -0.33 3.57 9.93
C TYR A 139 1.14 3.81 10.27
N TYR A 140 2.03 3.90 9.28
CA TYR A 140 3.47 4.09 9.50
C TYR A 140 4.09 5.00 8.44
N PHE A 141 5.30 5.51 8.69
CA PHE A 141 5.92 6.56 7.86
C PHE A 141 7.32 6.12 7.39
N PRO A 142 7.42 5.28 6.36
CA PRO A 142 8.70 4.69 5.96
C PRO A 142 9.70 5.72 5.40
N THR A 143 9.21 6.84 4.86
CA THR A 143 10.07 7.90 4.30
C THR A 143 10.51 8.89 5.39
N GLU A 144 9.58 9.30 6.25
CA GLU A 144 9.82 10.34 7.26
C GLU A 144 10.44 9.79 8.56
N GLY A 145 10.27 8.50 8.85
CA GLY A 145 10.76 7.88 10.08
C GLY A 145 10.03 8.31 11.35
N TRP A 146 8.80 8.81 11.22
CA TRP A 146 7.96 9.21 12.36
C TRP A 146 7.38 8.01 13.10
N ASP A 147 6.99 8.25 14.35
CA ASP A 147 6.27 7.25 15.15
C ASP A 147 4.99 6.77 14.44
N PRO A 148 4.74 5.46 14.39
CA PRO A 148 3.54 4.93 13.75
C PRO A 148 2.29 5.18 14.61
N LEU A 149 1.13 5.14 13.96
CA LEU A 149 -0.17 5.12 14.63
C LEU A 149 -0.47 3.70 15.12
N LYS A 150 -0.29 3.47 16.43
CA LYS A 150 -0.41 2.17 17.10
C LYS A 150 -1.85 1.78 17.46
N ARG A 151 -2.86 2.29 16.75
CA ARG A 151 -4.28 1.96 17.03
C ARG A 151 -4.55 0.52 16.62
N LEU A 152 -5.08 -0.28 17.53
CA LEU A 152 -5.39 -1.68 17.24
C LEU A 152 -6.70 -1.80 16.48
N HIS A 153 -6.61 -2.08 15.17
CA HIS A 153 -7.75 -2.46 14.35
C HIS A 153 -7.80 -3.99 14.24
N SER A 154 -9.01 -4.54 14.37
CA SER A 154 -9.25 -5.99 14.42
C SER A 154 -9.01 -6.72 13.10
N ASP A 155 -8.87 -6.00 12.00
CA ASP A 155 -8.69 -6.55 10.67
C ASP A 155 -7.28 -6.35 10.10
N ASN A 156 -6.50 -5.36 10.55
CA ASN A 156 -5.19 -5.04 9.95
C ASN A 156 -4.30 -6.28 9.70
N HIS A 157 -4.07 -7.06 10.75
CA HIS A 157 -3.11 -8.18 10.76
C HIS A 157 -3.54 -9.36 9.88
N ILE A 158 -4.82 -9.51 9.54
CA ILE A 158 -5.31 -10.62 8.70
C ILE A 158 -5.24 -10.31 7.19
N TRP A 159 -5.18 -9.04 6.78
CA TRP A 159 -5.13 -8.68 5.36
C TRP A 159 -3.90 -9.21 4.61
N PRO A 160 -2.67 -9.21 5.19
CA PRO A 160 -1.51 -9.79 4.53
C PRO A 160 -1.64 -11.28 4.20
N ILE A 161 -2.50 -12.03 4.90
CA ILE A 161 -2.73 -13.46 4.60
C ILE A 161 -3.17 -13.65 3.15
N LEU A 162 -4.12 -12.82 2.68
CA LEU A 162 -4.58 -12.85 1.29
C LEU A 162 -3.49 -12.44 0.31
N GLY A 163 -2.66 -11.46 0.68
CA GLY A 163 -1.54 -10.99 -0.13
C GLY A 163 -0.46 -12.07 -0.31
N VAL A 164 -0.09 -12.74 0.77
CA VAL A 164 0.87 -13.85 0.72
C VAL A 164 0.30 -15.02 -0.07
N TRP A 165 -0.96 -15.38 0.15
CA TRP A 165 -1.63 -16.42 -0.62
C TRP A 165 -1.57 -16.12 -2.12
N ASN A 166 -2.01 -14.93 -2.55
CA ASN A 166 -1.98 -14.54 -3.96
C ASN A 166 -0.55 -14.55 -4.50
N SER A 167 0.45 -14.07 -3.75
CA SER A 167 1.84 -14.06 -4.18
C SER A 167 2.42 -15.46 -4.39
N VAL A 168 2.15 -16.38 -3.48
CA VAL A 168 2.58 -17.79 -3.56
C VAL A 168 1.91 -18.49 -4.75
N MET A 169 0.62 -18.25 -4.95
CA MET A 169 -0.12 -18.81 -6.07
C MET A 169 0.38 -18.27 -7.41
N GLU A 170 0.64 -16.98 -7.51
CA GLU A 170 1.19 -16.33 -8.70
C GLU A 170 2.63 -16.81 -9.01
N ALA A 171 3.45 -17.02 -7.97
CA ALA A 171 4.80 -17.53 -8.13
C ALA A 171 4.85 -19.04 -8.44
N GLY A 172 3.80 -19.79 -8.13
CA GLY A 172 3.81 -21.25 -8.14
C GLY A 172 4.84 -21.85 -7.15
N SER A 173 5.25 -21.09 -6.13
CA SER A 173 6.31 -21.45 -5.19
C SER A 173 6.02 -20.94 -3.78
N ALA A 174 6.26 -21.80 -2.80
CA ALA A 174 6.11 -21.50 -1.38
C ALA A 174 7.36 -20.87 -0.74
N GLU A 175 8.43 -20.64 -1.49
CA GLU A 175 9.71 -20.12 -0.94
C GLU A 175 9.55 -18.83 -0.15
N PHE A 176 8.61 -17.96 -0.56
CA PHE A 176 8.35 -16.71 0.16
C PHE A 176 7.87 -16.94 1.60
N LEU A 177 7.22 -18.08 1.91
CA LEU A 177 6.78 -18.41 3.26
C LEU A 177 7.94 -18.62 4.24
N GLU A 178 9.09 -19.07 3.74
CA GLU A 178 10.28 -19.39 4.54
C GLU A 178 11.19 -18.17 4.76
N GLU A 179 10.93 -17.06 4.08
CA GLU A 179 11.74 -15.86 4.20
C GLU A 179 11.61 -15.25 5.59
N LYS A 180 12.75 -14.90 6.21
CA LYS A 180 12.78 -14.26 7.52
C LYS A 180 12.63 -12.76 7.41
N VAL A 181 11.64 -12.21 8.11
CA VAL A 181 11.34 -10.78 8.18
C VAL A 181 11.36 -10.34 9.65
N PRO A 182 11.87 -9.14 9.98
CA PRO A 182 11.87 -8.65 11.35
C PRO A 182 10.46 -8.29 11.82
N PHE A 183 10.23 -8.40 13.14
CA PHE A 183 9.07 -7.78 13.79
C PHE A 183 9.38 -6.34 14.21
N PHE A 184 8.34 -5.53 14.39
CA PHE A 184 8.45 -4.12 14.78
C PHE A 184 9.05 -3.93 16.18
N ASP A 185 8.73 -4.82 17.12
CA ASP A 185 9.23 -4.82 18.50
C ASP A 185 10.49 -5.67 18.72
N GLY A 186 11.15 -6.05 17.61
CA GLY A 186 12.40 -6.80 17.63
C GLY A 186 12.22 -8.31 17.45
N GLY A 187 13.33 -8.98 17.14
CA GLY A 187 13.30 -10.37 16.69
C GLY A 187 12.92 -10.50 15.21
N GLN A 188 12.82 -11.74 14.73
CA GLN A 188 12.46 -12.07 13.35
C GLN A 188 11.72 -13.40 13.30
N GLY A 189 10.85 -13.58 12.32
CA GLY A 189 10.13 -14.81 12.04
C GLY A 189 10.08 -15.07 10.55
N THR A 190 9.78 -16.30 10.16
CA THR A 190 9.43 -16.57 8.76
C THR A 190 8.13 -15.86 8.39
N VAL A 191 7.88 -15.58 7.11
CA VAL A 191 6.57 -15.08 6.65
C VAL A 191 5.45 -15.99 7.16
N TYR A 192 5.65 -17.30 7.17
CA TYR A 192 4.72 -18.26 7.77
C TYR A 192 4.45 -17.99 9.26
N ASP A 193 5.49 -17.72 10.06
CA ASP A 193 5.34 -17.34 11.48
C ASP A 193 4.53 -16.05 11.65
N HIS A 194 4.75 -15.05 10.79
CA HIS A 194 3.99 -13.80 10.78
C HIS A 194 2.49 -14.05 10.54
N LEU A 195 2.16 -14.92 9.57
CA LEU A 195 0.77 -15.29 9.28
C LEU A 195 0.12 -16.05 10.45
N PHE A 196 0.84 -17.00 11.04
CA PHE A 196 0.33 -17.76 12.19
C PHE A 196 0.06 -16.84 13.39
N ARG A 197 0.98 -15.92 13.69
CA ARG A 197 0.83 -14.93 14.77
C ARG A 197 -0.34 -13.99 14.52
N ALA A 198 -0.57 -13.57 13.28
CA ALA A 198 -1.76 -12.79 12.94
C ALA A 198 -3.05 -13.54 13.32
N VAL A 199 -3.19 -14.80 12.92
CA VAL A 199 -4.37 -15.60 13.27
C VAL A 199 -4.48 -15.82 14.78
N ALA A 200 -3.36 -16.12 15.45
CA ALA A 200 -3.32 -16.30 16.90
C ALA A 200 -3.74 -15.02 17.64
N PHE A 201 -3.35 -13.84 17.16
CA PHE A 201 -3.79 -12.57 17.71
C PHE A 201 -5.32 -12.41 17.63
N ALA A 202 -5.92 -12.70 16.48
CA ALA A 202 -7.38 -12.68 16.33
C ALA A 202 -8.08 -13.65 17.30
N GLN A 203 -7.54 -14.86 17.46
CA GLN A 203 -8.07 -15.89 18.36
C GLN A 203 -7.91 -15.54 19.85
N ALA A 204 -6.85 -14.82 20.21
CA ALA A 204 -6.67 -14.31 21.57
C ALA A 204 -7.64 -13.18 21.93
N HIS A 205 -8.25 -12.54 20.92
CA HIS A 205 -9.14 -11.40 21.07
C HIS A 205 -10.58 -11.72 20.67
N LEU A 206 -11.11 -12.86 21.13
CA LEU A 206 -12.51 -13.21 20.97
C LEU A 206 -13.38 -12.62 22.09
N GLY A 207 -14.58 -12.18 21.74
CA GLY A 207 -15.61 -11.79 22.69
C GLY A 207 -16.30 -13.00 23.33
N ALA A 208 -17.16 -12.75 24.31
CA ALA A 208 -17.88 -13.79 25.05
C ALA A 208 -18.78 -14.69 24.16
N ASN A 209 -19.10 -14.23 22.95
CA ASN A 209 -19.88 -14.95 21.94
C ASN A 209 -19.01 -15.72 20.93
N GLY A 210 -17.70 -15.76 21.12
CA GLY A 210 -16.76 -16.49 20.25
C GLY A 210 -16.39 -15.75 18.96
N PHE A 211 -16.82 -14.51 18.76
CA PHE A 211 -16.46 -13.69 17.60
C PHE A 211 -15.27 -12.77 17.90
N PRO A 212 -14.41 -12.45 16.91
CA PRO A 212 -13.35 -11.47 17.08
C PRO A 212 -13.90 -10.12 17.57
N LEU A 213 -13.24 -9.58 18.59
CA LEU A 213 -13.45 -8.23 19.06
C LEU A 213 -13.05 -7.25 17.96
N MET A 214 -13.80 -6.17 17.84
CA MET A 214 -13.49 -5.08 16.90
C MET A 214 -12.33 -4.21 17.38
N LEU A 215 -11.84 -4.40 18.60
CA LEU A 215 -10.79 -3.57 19.20
C LEU A 215 -11.14 -2.09 19.07
N THR A 216 -10.29 -1.27 18.43
CA THR A 216 -10.57 0.15 18.17
C THR A 216 -11.53 0.35 17.00
N SER A 217 -11.43 -0.49 15.96
CA SER A 217 -12.26 -0.51 14.77
C SER A 217 -11.99 -1.79 13.96
N ASP A 218 -12.85 -2.09 13.00
CA ASP A 218 -12.56 -3.05 11.93
C ASP A 218 -12.33 -2.30 10.61
N TRP A 219 -12.62 -2.97 9.49
CA TRP A 219 -12.57 -2.40 8.15
C TRP A 219 -13.36 -1.08 8.02
N ASN A 220 -14.49 -0.95 8.72
CA ASN A 220 -15.28 0.27 8.68
C ASN A 220 -14.83 1.24 9.78
N ASP A 221 -13.98 2.20 9.41
CA ASP A 221 -13.41 3.20 10.31
C ASP A 221 -14.47 4.03 11.06
N MET A 222 -15.70 4.14 10.54
CA MET A 222 -16.79 4.87 11.21
C MET A 222 -17.30 4.18 12.47
N LEU A 223 -16.98 2.89 12.65
CA LEU A 223 -17.40 2.11 13.82
C LEU A 223 -16.59 2.42 15.08
N TYR A 224 -15.50 3.22 14.98
CA TYR A 224 -14.65 3.56 16.13
C TYR A 224 -15.42 4.13 17.33
N LYS A 225 -16.51 4.88 17.09
CA LYS A 225 -17.35 5.48 18.15
C LYS A 225 -18.10 4.43 18.97
N VAL A 226 -18.48 3.32 18.33
CA VAL A 226 -19.17 2.19 18.95
C VAL A 226 -18.15 1.29 19.67
N CYS A 227 -16.91 1.25 19.19
CA CYS A 227 -15.84 0.39 19.66
C CYS A 227 -14.91 1.02 20.71
N ARG A 228 -15.18 2.24 21.22
CA ARG A 228 -14.29 2.95 22.17
C ARG A 228 -13.87 2.17 23.42
N GLN A 229 -14.64 1.15 23.82
CA GLN A 229 -14.32 0.29 24.97
C GLN A 229 -13.65 -1.05 24.60
N GLY A 230 -13.42 -1.33 23.32
CA GLY A 230 -12.80 -2.59 22.84
C GLY A 230 -13.67 -3.84 23.00
N ARG A 231 -14.94 -3.70 23.41
CA ARG A 231 -15.85 -4.80 23.78
C ARG A 231 -16.88 -5.17 22.71
N GLY A 232 -16.92 -4.44 21.59
CA GLY A 232 -17.81 -4.77 20.46
C GLY A 232 -17.26 -6.00 19.72
N SER A 233 -18.14 -6.91 19.29
CA SER A 233 -17.81 -8.05 18.44
C SER A 233 -18.45 -7.88 17.07
N ARG A 234 -17.86 -8.47 16.00
CA ARG A 234 -18.33 -8.31 14.60
C ARG A 234 -19.81 -8.60 14.36
N SER A 235 -20.47 -9.40 15.22
CA SER A 235 -21.88 -9.76 15.06
C SER A 235 -22.86 -8.87 15.83
N THR A 236 -22.39 -8.06 16.79
CA THR A 236 -23.26 -7.31 17.69
C THR A 236 -22.91 -5.83 17.71
N HIS A 237 -23.79 -5.00 17.16
CA HIS A 237 -23.83 -3.53 17.31
C HIS A 237 -24.06 -3.07 18.78
N VAL A 238 -23.90 -3.93 19.77
CA VAL A 238 -24.25 -3.65 21.16
C VAL A 238 -22.99 -3.54 22.01
N CYS A 239 -22.35 -2.39 21.93
CA CYS A 239 -21.52 -1.92 23.03
C CYS A 239 -22.49 -1.42 24.11
N ARG A 240 -22.86 -2.27 25.09
CA ARG A 240 -23.70 -1.83 26.21
C ARG A 240 -22.99 -0.65 26.89
N ARG A 241 -23.52 0.56 26.72
CA ARG A 241 -23.25 1.67 27.65
C ARG A 241 -23.68 1.18 29.02
N THR A 242 -22.73 0.84 29.87
CA THR A 242 -22.98 0.74 31.32
C THR A 242 -23.35 2.14 31.76
N GLY A 243 -24.65 2.44 31.77
CA GLY A 243 -25.17 3.67 32.33
C GLY A 243 -24.72 3.75 33.78
N LYS A 244 -23.95 4.78 34.12
CA LYS A 244 -23.95 5.30 35.48
C LYS A 244 -25.40 5.65 35.79
N ARG A 245 -26.06 4.83 36.64
CA ARG A 245 -27.23 5.30 37.37
C ARG A 245 -26.77 6.55 38.12
N ARG A 246 -27.30 7.70 37.72
CA ARG A 246 -27.26 8.89 38.58
C ARG A 246 -28.15 8.54 39.78
N GLY A 247 -27.51 8.41 40.94
CA GLY A 247 -28.19 8.66 42.22
C GLY A 247 -28.42 10.15 42.38
#